data_AF-E0DDF2-F1
#
_entry.id   AF-E0DDF2-F1
#
_cell.length_a   1.000
_cell.length_b   1.000
_cell.length_c   1.000
_cell.angle_alpha   90.00
_cell.angle_beta   90.00
_cell.angle_gamma   90.00
#
_symmetry.space_group_name_H-M   'P 1'
#
loop_
_entity.id
_entity.type
_entity.pdbx_description
1 polymer ?
#
loop_
_entity_poly.entity_id
_entity_poly.type
_entity_poly.pdbx_seq_one_letter_code
_entity_poly.pdbx_strand_id
1 'polypeptide(L)'
;MNESFVLGHIMSRNSDPEMVERAVAEYQSTPNLTNFCTLLFIPPADLPATVLDDVPGRFTELTQLLVDSEQTATFLQDHASQGFPFTLSTWQLQYWTGVLRVCHGIYQTNIPWVLAGYQLQILGLVGRGKRDAARELFQQLSAAQEEYGAEVVKLEELDHYIRHAETVDKQAHRASNAVIIYSPFTGQLVPLSQVSESFAEKYAGKGYAIYPSEGTLQSPAAGTITAITSHGGAYRLKTVDPLGADVEVLIHISAHPWDLSNDYFQVAVRDGAQVAAKQTLCEFDMEAMNSNDDHNSSSPVVIKNYAGNGTIRPIPSFSSTKQINAGDPLIMITT
;
A
#
# COMPACT_ATOMS: atom_id res chain seq x y z
N MET A 1 -28.37 -2.97 17.45
CA MET A 1 -28.17 -3.95 18.54
C MET A 1 -28.34 -3.19 19.84
N ASN A 2 -29.22 -3.62 20.74
CA ASN A 2 -29.48 -2.89 21.97
C ASN A 2 -28.39 -3.25 22.99
N GLU A 3 -27.34 -2.42 23.10
CA GLU A 3 -26.16 -2.68 23.95
C GLU A 3 -26.54 -3.07 25.39
N SER A 4 -27.64 -2.51 25.91
CA SER A 4 -28.15 -2.82 27.24
C SER A 4 -28.59 -4.27 27.41
N PHE A 5 -29.12 -4.92 26.36
CA PHE A 5 -29.52 -6.33 26.40
C PHE A 5 -28.28 -7.23 26.46
N VAL A 6 -27.31 -6.98 25.58
CA VAL A 6 -26.08 -7.76 25.47
C VAL A 6 -25.28 -7.65 26.77
N LEU A 7 -25.13 -6.44 27.31
CA LEU A 7 -24.43 -6.21 28.58
C LEU A 7 -25.16 -6.81 29.79
N GLY A 8 -26.50 -6.74 29.83
CA GLY A 8 -27.30 -7.34 30.90
C GLY A 8 -27.17 -8.87 30.95
N HIS A 9 -27.22 -9.52 29.79
CA HIS A 9 -27.05 -10.97 29.66
C HIS A 9 -25.62 -11.44 29.95
N ILE A 10 -24.62 -10.63 29.55
CA ILE A 10 -23.19 -10.88 29.88
C ILE A 10 -22.94 -10.83 31.40
N MET A 11 -23.68 -9.99 32.14
CA MET A 11 -23.42 -9.76 33.58
C MET A 11 -24.15 -10.73 34.52
N SER A 12 -25.25 -11.37 34.11
CA SER A 12 -26.18 -12.03 35.06
C SER A 12 -25.82 -13.47 35.45
N ARG A 13 -24.81 -14.13 34.85
CA ARG A 13 -24.45 -15.56 35.00
C ARG A 13 -25.56 -16.59 34.69
N ASN A 14 -26.83 -16.20 34.71
CA ASN A 14 -28.02 -16.92 34.28
C ASN A 14 -28.83 -16.04 33.34
N SER A 15 -29.43 -16.64 32.33
CA SER A 15 -30.31 -15.95 31.39
C SER A 15 -31.59 -15.51 32.06
N ASP A 16 -31.92 -14.23 31.96
CA ASP A 16 -33.22 -13.71 32.37
C ASP A 16 -34.32 -14.29 31.45
N PRO A 17 -35.29 -15.07 31.97
CA PRO A 17 -36.33 -15.70 31.17
C PRO A 17 -37.16 -14.72 30.34
N GLU A 18 -37.45 -13.51 30.85
CA GLU A 18 -38.20 -12.50 30.10
C GLU A 18 -37.38 -11.95 28.92
N MET A 19 -36.06 -11.84 29.09
CA MET A 19 -35.16 -11.42 28.03
C MET A 19 -34.99 -12.51 26.95
N VAL A 20 -34.93 -13.77 27.35
CA VAL A 20 -34.90 -14.90 26.41
C VAL A 20 -36.18 -14.94 25.59
N GLU A 21 -37.35 -14.86 26.24
CA GLU A 21 -38.64 -14.87 25.58
C GLU A 21 -38.77 -13.71 24.59
N ARG A 22 -38.33 -12.51 24.99
CA ARG A 22 -38.31 -11.33 24.13
C ARG A 22 -37.39 -11.49 22.93
N ALA A 23 -36.15 -11.96 23.12
CA ALA A 23 -35.20 -12.16 22.03
C ALA A 23 -35.68 -13.21 21.03
N VAL A 24 -36.29 -14.29 21.52
CA VAL A 24 -36.92 -15.33 20.69
C VAL A 24 -38.11 -14.73 19.91
N ALA A 25 -38.98 -13.95 20.56
CA ALA A 25 -40.11 -13.31 19.90
C ALA A 25 -39.68 -12.29 18.84
N GLU A 26 -38.64 -11.50 19.11
CA GLU A 26 -38.04 -10.55 18.16
C GLU A 26 -37.42 -11.28 16.94
N TYR A 27 -36.75 -12.42 17.16
CA TYR A 27 -36.24 -13.25 16.07
C TYR A 27 -37.35 -13.92 15.26
N GLN A 28 -38.37 -14.50 15.91
CA GLN A 28 -39.49 -15.16 15.23
C GLN A 28 -40.32 -14.18 14.40
N SER A 29 -40.54 -12.97 14.92
CA SER A 29 -41.26 -11.92 14.19
C SER A 29 -40.43 -11.31 13.05
N THR A 30 -39.12 -11.13 13.25
CA THR A 30 -38.21 -10.56 12.25
C THR A 30 -36.88 -11.34 12.22
N PRO A 31 -36.79 -12.42 11.41
CA PRO A 31 -35.62 -13.30 11.38
C PRO A 31 -34.48 -12.70 10.54
N ASN A 32 -33.88 -11.62 11.03
CA ASN A 32 -32.72 -10.97 10.43
C ASN A 32 -31.43 -11.29 11.22
N LEU A 33 -30.27 -10.99 10.63
CA LEU A 33 -28.96 -11.24 11.25
C LEU A 33 -28.82 -10.60 12.64
N THR A 34 -29.37 -9.40 12.85
CA THR A 34 -29.27 -8.70 14.14
C THR A 34 -30.00 -9.46 15.25
N ASN A 35 -31.21 -9.93 14.97
CA ASN A 35 -32.00 -10.68 15.93
C ASN A 35 -31.44 -12.09 16.13
N PHE A 36 -30.90 -12.71 15.07
CA PHE A 36 -30.19 -13.99 15.19
C PHE A 36 -28.93 -13.88 16.07
N CYS A 37 -28.09 -12.87 15.85
CA CYS A 37 -26.90 -12.67 16.69
C CYS A 37 -27.25 -12.45 18.17
N THR A 38 -28.45 -11.96 18.46
CA THR A 38 -28.94 -11.80 19.83
C THR A 38 -29.20 -13.16 20.51
N LEU A 39 -29.65 -14.16 19.74
CA LEU A 39 -29.84 -15.53 20.22
C LEU A 39 -28.52 -16.26 20.52
N LEU A 40 -27.41 -15.87 19.87
CA LEU A 40 -26.09 -16.47 20.10
C LEU A 40 -25.53 -16.20 21.50
N PHE A 41 -26.10 -15.24 22.22
CA PHE A 41 -25.74 -14.92 23.60
C PHE A 41 -26.60 -15.65 24.64
N ILE A 42 -27.59 -16.45 24.20
CA ILE A 42 -28.46 -17.23 25.09
C ILE A 42 -27.93 -18.67 25.16
N PRO A 43 -27.80 -19.25 26.37
CA PRO A 43 -27.58 -20.67 26.59
C PRO A 43 -28.44 -21.54 25.68
N PRO A 44 -27.86 -22.52 24.96
CA PRO A 44 -28.64 -23.45 24.15
C PRO A 44 -29.70 -24.21 24.96
N ALA A 45 -29.44 -24.47 26.24
CA ALA A 45 -30.40 -25.11 27.15
C ALA A 45 -31.62 -24.22 27.47
N ASP A 46 -31.50 -22.91 27.32
CA ASP A 46 -32.55 -21.94 27.62
C ASP A 46 -33.30 -21.49 26.35
N LEU A 47 -32.86 -21.91 25.17
CA LEU A 47 -33.56 -21.67 23.90
C LEU A 47 -34.68 -22.69 23.68
N PRO A 48 -35.84 -22.28 23.14
CA PRO A 48 -36.89 -23.21 22.76
C PRO A 48 -36.40 -24.21 21.70
N ALA A 49 -36.79 -25.47 21.82
CA ALA A 49 -36.46 -26.52 20.84
C ALA A 49 -36.84 -26.11 19.41
N THR A 50 -37.94 -25.38 19.22
CA THR A 50 -38.37 -24.85 17.92
C THR A 50 -37.37 -23.89 17.27
N VAL A 51 -36.58 -23.16 18.05
CA VAL A 51 -35.49 -22.31 17.51
C VAL A 51 -34.34 -23.20 17.07
N LEU A 52 -33.97 -24.19 17.88
CA LEU A 52 -32.91 -25.16 17.58
C LEU A 52 -33.26 -26.11 16.43
N ASP A 53 -34.54 -26.35 16.18
CA ASP A 53 -35.08 -27.16 15.07
C ASP A 53 -35.20 -26.36 13.76
N ASP A 54 -35.19 -25.02 13.82
CA ASP A 54 -35.20 -24.10 12.66
C ASP A 54 -33.76 -23.72 12.22
N VAL A 55 -32.80 -23.85 13.14
CA VAL A 55 -31.34 -23.69 12.92
C VAL A 55 -30.73 -24.64 11.86
N PRO A 56 -31.17 -25.90 11.69
CA PRO A 56 -30.69 -26.81 10.65
C PRO A 56 -30.89 -26.26 9.22
N GLY A 57 -31.90 -25.42 9.01
CA GLY A 57 -32.25 -24.88 7.70
C GLY A 57 -31.77 -23.46 7.41
N ARG A 58 -31.58 -22.62 8.45
CA ARG A 58 -31.31 -21.17 8.26
C ARG A 58 -29.98 -20.66 8.82
N PHE A 59 -29.30 -21.41 9.70
CA PHE A 59 -28.09 -20.93 10.39
C PHE A 59 -27.01 -22.00 10.66
N THR A 60 -27.20 -23.23 10.17
CA THR A 60 -26.15 -24.29 10.18
C THR A 60 -24.86 -23.83 9.52
N GLU A 61 -24.98 -22.96 8.54
CA GLU A 61 -23.88 -22.32 7.83
C GLU A 61 -23.05 -21.39 8.74
N LEU A 62 -23.69 -20.68 9.68
CA LEU A 62 -23.03 -19.84 10.69
C LEU A 62 -22.31 -20.67 11.76
N THR A 63 -22.77 -21.89 12.03
CA THR A 63 -22.05 -22.83 12.89
C THR A 63 -20.84 -23.43 12.15
N GLN A 64 -20.93 -23.67 10.84
CA GLN A 64 -19.81 -24.09 9.99
C GLN A 64 -18.74 -23.00 9.84
N LEU A 65 -19.14 -21.73 9.80
CA LEU A 65 -18.25 -20.56 9.88
C LEU A 65 -17.41 -20.49 11.17
N LEU A 66 -17.83 -21.19 12.21
CA LEU A 66 -17.12 -21.23 13.50
C LEU A 66 -16.15 -22.41 13.60
N VAL A 67 -16.07 -23.31 12.61
CA VAL A 67 -15.29 -24.56 12.71
C VAL A 67 -14.14 -24.63 11.69
N ASP A 68 -14.26 -24.04 10.50
CA ASP A 68 -13.23 -24.14 9.44
C ASP A 68 -12.92 -22.79 8.79
N SER A 69 -11.66 -22.34 8.85
CA SER A 69 -11.21 -21.03 8.34
C SER A 69 -11.23 -20.89 6.82
N GLU A 70 -11.03 -21.98 6.07
CA GLU A 70 -10.97 -21.95 4.61
C GLU A 70 -12.37 -22.01 3.99
N GLN A 71 -13.25 -22.80 4.60
CA GLN A 71 -14.68 -22.80 4.28
C GLN A 71 -15.35 -21.47 4.67
N THR A 72 -14.90 -20.85 5.77
CA THR A 72 -15.39 -19.54 6.21
C THR A 72 -15.16 -18.46 5.16
N ALA A 73 -13.95 -18.37 4.59
CA ALA A 73 -13.65 -17.34 3.59
C ALA A 73 -14.47 -17.52 2.31
N THR A 74 -14.58 -18.76 1.83
CA THR A 74 -15.35 -19.13 0.62
C THR A 74 -16.85 -18.85 0.81
N PHE A 75 -17.41 -19.29 1.94
CA PHE A 75 -18.80 -19.07 2.29
C PHE A 75 -19.17 -17.58 2.35
N LEU A 76 -18.32 -16.78 3.00
CA LEU A 76 -18.52 -15.34 3.14
C LEU A 76 -18.45 -14.61 1.80
N GLN A 77 -17.57 -15.06 0.91
CA GLN A 77 -17.42 -14.51 -0.44
C GLN A 77 -18.63 -14.85 -1.33
N ASP A 78 -19.15 -16.08 -1.24
CA ASP A 78 -20.34 -16.52 -1.97
C ASP A 78 -21.60 -15.78 -1.50
N HIS A 79 -21.81 -15.61 -0.19
CA HIS A 79 -22.98 -14.89 0.34
C HIS A 79 -22.93 -13.37 0.08
N ALA A 80 -21.74 -12.76 0.07
CA ALA A 80 -21.58 -11.36 -0.32
C ALA A 80 -22.03 -11.12 -1.78
N SER A 81 -21.90 -12.12 -2.65
CA SER A 81 -22.33 -12.05 -4.06
C SER A 81 -23.85 -12.17 -4.26
N GLN A 82 -24.58 -12.72 -3.27
CA GLN A 82 -26.03 -12.98 -3.35
C GLN A 82 -26.91 -11.88 -2.72
N GLY A 83 -26.32 -10.75 -2.32
CA GLY A 83 -27.08 -9.57 -1.89
C GLY A 83 -27.39 -9.56 -0.39
N PHE A 84 -26.34 -9.54 0.43
CA PHE A 84 -26.46 -9.12 1.83
C PHE A 84 -26.66 -7.60 1.90
N PRO A 85 -27.51 -7.05 2.79
CA PRO A 85 -27.80 -5.60 2.85
C PRO A 85 -26.62 -4.73 3.29
N PHE A 86 -25.47 -5.33 3.60
CA PHE A 86 -24.22 -4.66 3.95
C PHE A 86 -23.06 -5.32 3.21
N THR A 87 -22.26 -4.52 2.51
CA THR A 87 -20.94 -4.94 2.01
C THR A 87 -19.92 -4.85 3.14
N LEU A 88 -19.59 -5.99 3.75
CA LEU A 88 -18.45 -6.12 4.66
C LEU A 88 -17.23 -6.62 3.89
N SER A 89 -16.06 -6.03 4.14
CA SER A 89 -14.81 -6.55 3.61
C SER A 89 -14.42 -7.86 4.31
N THR A 90 -13.60 -8.68 3.66
CA THR A 90 -13.05 -9.93 4.23
C THR A 90 -12.47 -9.70 5.64
N TRP A 91 -11.80 -8.59 5.87
CA TRP A 91 -11.21 -8.24 7.17
C TRP A 91 -12.24 -7.88 8.23
N GLN A 92 -13.32 -7.19 7.84
CA GLN A 92 -14.43 -6.90 8.75
C GLN A 92 -15.12 -8.20 9.17
N LEU A 93 -15.33 -9.12 8.22
CA LEU A 93 -15.90 -10.42 8.52
C LEU A 93 -15.01 -11.23 9.46
N GLN A 94 -13.72 -11.29 9.18
CA GLN A 94 -12.77 -12.00 10.03
C GLN A 94 -12.73 -11.48 11.47
N TYR A 95 -12.79 -10.16 11.65
CA TYR A 95 -12.89 -9.55 12.97
C TYR A 95 -14.17 -10.00 13.70
N TRP A 96 -15.33 -9.93 13.04
CA TRP A 96 -16.61 -10.29 13.65
C TRP A 96 -16.74 -11.79 13.94
N THR A 97 -16.23 -12.67 13.07
CA THR A 97 -16.15 -14.11 13.34
C THR A 97 -15.30 -14.38 14.59
N GLY A 98 -14.20 -13.64 14.76
CA GLY A 98 -13.39 -13.71 15.96
C GLY A 98 -14.15 -13.30 17.23
N VAL A 99 -14.94 -12.23 17.18
CA VAL A 99 -15.82 -11.80 18.30
C VAL A 99 -16.79 -12.92 18.68
N LEU A 100 -17.49 -13.52 17.71
CA LEU A 100 -18.44 -14.60 17.97
C LEU A 100 -17.77 -15.83 18.60
N ARG A 101 -16.60 -16.24 18.09
CA ARG A 101 -15.83 -17.37 18.65
C ARG A 101 -15.39 -17.11 20.09
N VAL A 102 -14.91 -15.91 20.42
CA VAL A 102 -14.53 -15.54 21.79
C VAL A 102 -15.73 -15.65 22.73
N CYS A 103 -16.87 -15.03 22.36
CA CYS A 103 -18.08 -15.06 23.19
C CYS A 103 -18.55 -16.50 23.45
N HIS A 104 -18.59 -17.33 22.41
CA HIS A 104 -18.99 -18.74 22.53
C HIS A 104 -18.01 -19.57 23.34
N GLY A 105 -16.70 -19.38 23.13
CA GLY A 105 -15.66 -20.06 23.90
C GLY A 105 -15.71 -19.74 25.39
N ILE A 106 -15.92 -18.47 25.76
CA ILE A 106 -16.10 -18.05 27.16
C ILE A 106 -17.31 -18.75 27.78
N TYR A 107 -18.44 -18.76 27.07
CA TYR A 107 -19.66 -19.41 27.53
C TYR A 107 -19.47 -20.91 27.80
N GLN A 108 -18.77 -21.60 26.90
CA GLN A 108 -18.50 -23.04 27.04
C GLN A 108 -17.30 -23.36 27.94
N THR A 109 -16.64 -22.35 28.53
CA THR A 109 -15.34 -22.50 29.22
C THR A 109 -14.28 -23.20 28.34
N ASN A 110 -14.38 -23.04 27.02
CA ASN A 110 -13.53 -23.66 26.02
C ASN A 110 -12.40 -22.70 25.61
N ILE A 111 -11.30 -22.76 26.36
CA ILE A 111 -10.14 -21.88 26.19
C ILE A 111 -9.57 -21.95 24.75
N PRO A 112 -9.42 -23.13 24.11
CA PRO A 112 -9.01 -23.20 22.72
C PRO A 112 -9.87 -22.36 21.75
N TRP A 113 -11.18 -22.36 21.93
CA TRP A 113 -12.09 -21.56 21.10
C TRP A 113 -11.92 -20.05 21.31
N VAL A 114 -11.66 -19.64 22.55
CA VAL A 114 -11.36 -18.23 22.88
C VAL A 114 -10.08 -17.78 22.17
N LEU A 115 -9.03 -18.59 22.24
CA LEU A 115 -7.74 -18.30 21.61
C LEU A 115 -7.85 -18.23 20.08
N ALA A 116 -8.54 -19.18 19.46
CA ALA A 116 -8.80 -19.17 18.02
C ALA A 116 -9.67 -17.96 17.59
N GLY A 117 -10.58 -17.51 18.45
CA GLY A 117 -11.36 -16.30 18.21
C GLY A 117 -10.49 -15.03 18.23
N TYR A 118 -9.60 -14.88 19.21
CA TYR A 118 -8.69 -13.75 19.26
C TYR A 118 -7.70 -13.72 18.09
N GLN A 119 -7.24 -14.88 17.58
CA GLN A 119 -6.44 -14.93 16.35
C GLN A 119 -7.15 -14.27 15.17
N LEU A 120 -8.44 -14.56 14.97
CA LEU A 120 -9.23 -13.97 13.88
C LEU A 120 -9.45 -12.46 14.10
N GLN A 121 -9.67 -12.02 15.34
CA GLN A 121 -9.75 -10.59 15.64
C GLN A 121 -8.45 -9.86 15.30
N ILE A 122 -7.29 -10.44 15.64
CA ILE A 122 -5.97 -9.89 15.31
C ILE A 122 -5.82 -9.74 13.78
N LEU A 123 -6.13 -10.80 13.02
CA LEU A 123 -6.05 -10.75 11.55
C LEU A 123 -7.00 -9.71 10.95
N GLY A 124 -8.23 -9.62 11.46
CA GLY A 124 -9.20 -8.60 11.05
C GLY A 124 -8.74 -7.16 11.39
N LEU A 125 -8.10 -6.96 12.54
CA LEU A 125 -7.52 -5.67 12.92
C LEU A 125 -6.34 -5.28 12.03
N VAL A 126 -5.45 -6.23 11.73
CA VAL A 126 -4.31 -6.02 10.81
C VAL A 126 -4.80 -5.60 9.42
N GLY A 127 -5.75 -6.34 8.86
CA GLY A 127 -6.32 -6.04 7.54
C GLY A 127 -7.08 -4.70 7.47
N ARG A 128 -7.54 -4.19 8.61
CA ARG A 128 -8.16 -2.86 8.75
C ARG A 128 -7.16 -1.75 9.10
N GLY A 129 -5.87 -2.05 9.17
CA GLY A 129 -4.81 -1.11 9.54
C GLY A 129 -4.81 -0.70 11.02
N LYS A 130 -5.54 -1.40 11.89
CA LYS A 130 -5.62 -1.15 13.35
C LYS A 130 -4.50 -1.90 14.09
N ARG A 131 -3.26 -1.53 13.80
CA ARG A 131 -2.06 -2.31 14.16
C ARG A 131 -1.73 -2.30 15.65
N ASP A 132 -1.89 -1.17 16.32
CA ASP A 132 -1.62 -1.08 17.77
C ASP A 132 -2.56 -1.99 18.56
N ALA A 133 -3.85 -1.96 18.22
CA ALA A 133 -4.85 -2.86 18.79
C ALA A 133 -4.57 -4.33 18.46
N ALA A 134 -4.14 -4.64 17.23
CA ALA A 134 -3.75 -6.00 16.86
C ALA A 134 -2.54 -6.50 17.68
N ARG A 135 -1.55 -5.64 17.92
CA ARG A 135 -0.35 -5.97 18.70
C ARG A 135 -0.63 -6.13 20.18
N GLU A 136 -1.45 -5.27 20.76
CA GLU A 136 -1.92 -5.42 22.14
C GLU A 136 -2.66 -6.74 22.33
N LEU A 137 -3.59 -7.06 21.41
CA LEU A 137 -4.35 -8.30 21.48
C LEU A 137 -3.46 -9.54 21.26
N PHE A 138 -2.46 -9.46 20.39
CA PHE A 138 -1.46 -10.51 20.19
C PHE A 138 -0.65 -10.79 21.46
N GLN A 139 -0.25 -9.76 22.21
CA GLN A 139 0.46 -9.93 23.48
C GLN A 139 -0.41 -10.65 24.51
N GLN A 140 -1.68 -10.27 24.62
CA GLN A 140 -2.66 -10.92 25.51
C GLN A 140 -2.88 -12.39 25.13
N LEU A 141 -3.04 -12.68 23.83
CA LEU A 141 -3.20 -14.05 23.33
C LEU A 141 -1.97 -14.91 23.64
N SER A 142 -0.76 -14.36 23.43
CA SER A 142 0.49 -15.06 23.69
C SER A 142 0.63 -15.44 25.17
N ALA A 143 0.34 -14.50 26.07
CA ALA A 143 0.35 -14.74 27.51
C ALA A 143 -0.69 -15.79 27.91
N ALA A 144 -1.90 -15.75 27.33
CA ALA A 144 -2.94 -16.73 27.62
C ALA A 144 -2.58 -18.15 27.14
N GLN A 145 -1.96 -18.31 25.96
CA GLN A 145 -1.51 -19.64 25.53
C GLN A 145 -0.46 -20.25 26.45
N GLU A 146 0.46 -19.42 26.94
CA GLU A 146 1.49 -19.85 27.90
C GLU A 146 0.88 -20.25 29.24
N GLU A 147 -0.04 -19.43 29.78
CA GLU A 147 -0.72 -19.70 31.06
C GLU A 147 -1.56 -20.98 31.02
N TYR A 148 -2.30 -21.20 29.92
CA TYR A 148 -3.22 -22.33 29.79
C TYR A 148 -2.64 -23.56 29.09
N GLY A 149 -1.39 -23.50 28.60
CA GLY A 149 -0.73 -24.61 27.90
C GLY A 149 -1.44 -25.07 26.62
N ALA A 150 -2.18 -24.16 25.97
CA ALA A 150 -3.02 -24.46 24.82
C ALA A 150 -2.36 -23.95 23.53
N GLU A 151 -1.62 -24.82 22.82
CA GLU A 151 -0.98 -24.53 21.52
C GLU A 151 -2.02 -24.54 20.38
N VAL A 152 -2.88 -23.53 20.33
CA VAL A 152 -3.97 -23.44 19.35
C VAL A 152 -3.61 -22.51 18.19
N VAL A 153 -2.75 -21.54 18.46
CA VAL A 153 -2.31 -20.49 17.55
C VAL A 153 -0.80 -20.59 17.39
N LYS A 154 -0.35 -20.71 16.15
CA LYS A 154 1.06 -20.60 15.79
C LYS A 154 1.50 -19.15 15.88
N LEU A 155 2.01 -18.75 17.04
CA LEU A 155 2.37 -17.36 17.35
C LEU A 155 3.39 -16.78 16.38
N GLU A 156 4.36 -17.58 15.94
CA GLU A 156 5.41 -17.15 15.01
C GLU A 156 4.85 -16.75 13.64
N GLU A 157 3.91 -17.54 13.10
CA GLU A 157 3.24 -17.26 11.82
C GLU A 157 2.37 -16.00 11.93
N LEU A 158 1.65 -15.83 13.04
CA LEU A 158 0.80 -14.67 13.29
C LEU A 158 1.62 -13.38 13.46
N ASP A 159 2.74 -13.45 14.18
CA ASP A 159 3.67 -12.32 14.36
C ASP A 159 4.36 -11.95 13.04
N HIS A 160 4.72 -12.94 12.21
CA HIS A 160 5.19 -12.69 10.85
C HIS A 160 4.16 -11.91 10.02
N TYR A 161 2.89 -12.29 10.09
CA TYR A 161 1.81 -11.62 9.37
C TYR A 161 1.64 -10.15 9.81
N ILE A 162 1.63 -9.89 11.12
CA ILE A 162 1.55 -8.53 11.68
C ILE A 162 2.72 -7.67 11.18
N ARG A 163 3.95 -8.19 11.25
CA ARG A 163 5.16 -7.47 10.80
C ARG A 163 5.18 -7.23 9.29
N HIS A 164 4.71 -8.19 8.50
CA HIS A 164 4.63 -8.03 7.04
C HIS A 164 3.64 -6.92 6.65
N ALA A 165 2.49 -6.86 7.32
CA ALA A 165 1.53 -5.78 7.09
C ALA A 165 2.09 -4.38 7.46
N GLU A 166 3.04 -4.30 8.40
CA GLU A 166 3.73 -3.05 8.74
C GLU A 166 4.76 -2.64 7.68
N THR A 167 5.49 -3.59 7.09
CA THR A 167 6.50 -3.29 6.07
C THR A 167 5.84 -2.83 4.77
N VAL A 168 4.75 -3.47 4.36
CA VAL A 168 3.97 -3.09 3.18
C VAL A 168 3.42 -1.67 3.32
N ASP A 169 2.88 -1.33 4.50
CA ASP A 169 2.36 0.02 4.75
C ASP A 169 3.46 1.08 4.77
N LYS A 170 4.60 0.78 5.40
CA LYS A 170 5.77 1.67 5.35
C LYS A 170 6.27 1.90 3.93
N GLN A 171 6.23 0.87 3.08
CA GLN A 171 6.60 1.00 1.67
C GLN A 171 5.57 1.81 0.87
N ALA A 172 4.27 1.58 1.10
CA ALA A 172 3.19 2.33 0.47
C ALA A 172 3.20 3.81 0.89
N HIS A 173 3.42 4.09 2.17
CA HIS A 173 3.54 5.44 2.71
C HIS A 173 4.80 6.16 2.21
N ARG A 174 5.90 5.40 2.04
CA ARG A 174 7.12 5.93 1.41
C ARG A 174 6.91 6.22 -0.08
N ALA A 175 6.08 5.44 -0.77
CA ALA A 175 5.71 5.69 -2.16
C ALA A 175 4.74 6.88 -2.31
N SER A 176 3.81 7.10 -1.36
CA SER A 176 2.92 8.26 -1.37
C SER A 176 3.64 9.58 -1.07
N ASN A 177 4.76 9.52 -0.35
CA ASN A 177 5.59 10.67 0.01
C ASN A 177 6.85 10.77 -0.88
N ALA A 178 6.80 10.21 -2.08
CA ALA A 178 7.91 10.24 -3.02
C ALA A 178 7.60 11.00 -4.31
N VAL A 179 8.58 11.79 -4.78
CA VAL A 179 8.66 12.25 -6.16
C VAL A 179 9.53 11.29 -6.94
N ILE A 180 9.02 10.82 -8.08
CA ILE A 180 9.81 10.06 -9.04
C ILE A 180 10.26 11.00 -10.15
N ILE A 181 11.57 11.08 -10.35
CA ILE A 181 12.19 11.69 -11.51
C ILE A 181 12.52 10.56 -12.47
N TYR A 182 11.90 10.60 -13.64
CA TYR A 182 12.06 9.62 -14.71
C TYR A 182 13.29 9.95 -15.56
N SER A 183 13.78 8.95 -16.28
CA SER A 183 14.80 9.12 -17.30
C SER A 183 14.24 9.98 -18.44
N PRO A 184 14.90 11.08 -18.83
CA PRO A 184 14.48 11.90 -19.95
C PRO A 184 14.97 11.36 -21.31
N PHE A 185 15.84 10.35 -21.31
CA PHE A 185 16.43 9.73 -22.50
C PHE A 185 16.33 8.20 -22.44
N THR A 186 16.29 7.57 -23.61
CA THR A 186 16.57 6.14 -23.82
C THR A 186 18.06 5.99 -24.11
N GLY A 187 18.76 5.04 -23.49
CA GLY A 187 20.16 4.76 -23.80
C GLY A 187 20.95 4.10 -22.68
N GLN A 188 22.27 4.30 -22.69
CA GLN A 188 23.18 3.69 -21.72
C GLN A 188 23.30 4.57 -20.47
N LEU A 189 22.94 4.03 -19.32
CA LEU A 189 23.07 4.69 -18.03
C LEU A 189 24.52 4.60 -17.53
N VAL A 190 25.07 5.70 -17.01
CA VAL A 190 26.38 5.77 -16.35
C VAL A 190 26.32 6.63 -15.08
N PRO A 191 27.09 6.30 -14.03
CA PRO A 191 27.18 7.15 -12.85
C PRO A 191 27.87 8.46 -13.24
N LEU A 192 27.50 9.56 -12.57
CA LEU A 192 28.16 10.86 -12.78
C LEU A 192 29.67 10.81 -12.51
N SER A 193 30.16 9.86 -11.70
CA SER A 193 31.59 9.66 -11.46
C SER A 193 32.38 9.18 -12.69
N GLN A 194 31.71 8.72 -13.74
CA GLN A 194 32.31 8.32 -15.02
C GLN A 194 32.18 9.40 -16.11
N VAL A 195 31.58 10.55 -15.79
CA VAL A 195 31.46 11.71 -16.67
C VAL A 195 32.66 12.63 -16.46
N SER A 196 33.06 13.40 -17.48
CA SER A 196 34.18 14.35 -17.42
C SER A 196 34.18 15.23 -16.16
N GLU A 197 35.37 15.53 -15.62
CA GLU A 197 35.58 16.18 -14.31
C GLU A 197 34.75 17.45 -14.07
N SER A 198 34.51 18.27 -15.10
CA SER A 198 33.79 19.55 -14.97
C SER A 198 32.33 19.44 -14.48
N PHE A 199 31.63 18.35 -14.79
CA PHE A 199 30.28 18.08 -14.28
C PHE A 199 30.29 17.22 -13.02
N ALA A 200 31.20 16.26 -12.94
CA ALA A 200 31.33 15.34 -11.81
C ALA A 200 31.65 16.07 -10.50
N GLU A 201 32.53 17.09 -10.54
CA GLU A 201 32.89 17.87 -9.34
C GLU A 201 31.75 18.76 -8.83
N LYS A 202 30.95 19.32 -9.74
CA LYS A 202 29.89 20.29 -9.38
C LYS A 202 28.60 19.64 -8.89
N TYR A 203 28.34 18.40 -9.31
CA TYR A 203 27.08 17.68 -9.04
C TYR A 203 27.30 16.27 -8.47
N ALA A 204 28.45 16.03 -7.84
CA ALA A 204 28.85 14.75 -7.27
C ALA A 204 27.71 14.11 -6.45
N GLY A 205 27.21 12.96 -6.91
CA GLY A 205 26.29 12.10 -6.16
C GLY A 205 24.80 12.46 -6.21
N LYS A 206 24.36 13.46 -7.00
CA LYS A 206 22.93 13.85 -7.09
C LYS A 206 22.31 13.61 -8.47
N GLY A 207 22.63 12.49 -9.12
CA GLY A 207 22.01 12.13 -10.40
C GLY A 207 22.78 11.07 -11.19
N TYR A 208 22.48 11.01 -12.48
CA TYR A 208 23.09 10.09 -13.45
C TYR A 208 23.43 10.82 -14.74
N ALA A 209 24.24 10.20 -15.60
CA ALA A 209 24.30 10.57 -16.99
C ALA A 209 23.86 9.41 -17.87
N ILE A 210 23.35 9.75 -19.04
CA ILE A 210 22.84 8.80 -20.01
C ILE A 210 23.50 9.10 -21.34
N TYR A 211 24.06 8.11 -22.02
CA TYR A 211 24.39 8.20 -23.43
C TYR A 211 23.12 7.91 -24.23
N PRO A 212 22.47 8.92 -24.83
CA PRO A 212 21.22 8.69 -25.54
C PRO A 212 21.45 7.76 -26.73
N SER A 213 20.52 6.84 -26.97
CA SER A 213 20.47 6.06 -28.21
C SER A 213 19.46 6.63 -29.21
N GLU A 214 18.64 7.60 -28.78
CA GLU A 214 17.56 8.22 -29.53
C GLU A 214 17.61 9.74 -29.35
N GLY A 215 17.24 10.47 -30.42
CA GLY A 215 17.25 11.93 -30.48
C GLY A 215 16.04 12.60 -29.87
N THR A 216 15.55 12.09 -28.74
CA THR A 216 14.33 12.59 -28.10
C THR A 216 14.57 12.87 -26.63
N LEU A 217 14.28 14.10 -26.22
CA LEU A 217 14.27 14.53 -24.84
C LEU A 217 12.82 14.58 -24.32
N GLN A 218 12.55 13.85 -23.24
CA GLN A 218 11.27 13.89 -22.54
C GLN A 218 11.39 14.57 -21.17
N SER A 219 10.28 15.10 -20.66
CA SER A 219 10.24 15.69 -19.33
C SER A 219 10.40 14.60 -18.26
N PRO A 220 11.36 14.71 -17.35
CA PRO A 220 11.59 13.71 -16.31
C PRO A 220 10.56 13.78 -15.18
N ALA A 221 9.74 14.83 -15.09
CA ALA A 221 8.63 14.95 -14.15
C ALA A 221 7.57 15.93 -14.67
N ALA A 222 6.42 15.98 -14.01
CA ALA A 222 5.48 17.08 -14.21
C ALA A 222 6.02 18.33 -13.51
N GLY A 223 5.89 19.50 -14.14
CA GLY A 223 6.41 20.75 -13.58
C GLY A 223 6.53 21.88 -14.58
N THR A 224 7.35 22.87 -14.25
CA THR A 224 7.57 24.07 -15.06
C THR A 224 8.99 24.11 -15.60
N ILE A 225 9.15 24.31 -16.91
CA ILE A 225 10.45 24.59 -17.51
C ILE A 225 10.84 26.03 -17.15
N THR A 226 11.83 26.20 -16.29
CA THR A 226 12.24 27.53 -15.77
C THR A 226 13.33 28.19 -16.58
N ALA A 227 14.08 27.42 -17.38
CA ALA A 227 15.06 27.94 -18.31
C ALA A 227 15.43 26.90 -19.38
N ILE A 228 15.60 27.36 -20.61
CA ILE A 228 16.19 26.64 -21.74
C ILE A 228 17.41 27.45 -22.22
N THR A 229 18.52 26.80 -22.52
CA THR A 229 19.68 27.51 -23.11
C THR A 229 19.34 27.97 -24.55
N SER A 230 20.02 29.02 -25.03
CA SER A 230 19.70 29.65 -26.33
C SER A 230 19.65 28.69 -27.53
N HIS A 231 20.43 27.61 -27.47
CA HIS A 231 20.51 26.57 -28.52
C HIS A 231 19.74 25.28 -28.17
N GLY A 232 18.98 25.25 -27.08
CA GLY A 232 18.20 24.06 -26.69
C GLY A 232 18.99 22.91 -26.07
N GLY A 233 20.26 23.11 -25.71
CA GLY A 233 21.13 22.06 -25.17
C GLY A 233 21.00 21.77 -23.67
N ALA A 234 20.29 22.61 -22.89
CA ALA A 234 20.04 22.33 -21.49
C ALA A 234 18.72 22.92 -21.00
N TYR A 235 18.09 22.22 -20.06
CA TYR A 235 16.77 22.51 -19.52
C TYR A 235 16.81 22.49 -18.00
N ARG A 236 16.17 23.47 -17.38
CA ARG A 236 15.83 23.44 -15.96
C ARG A 236 14.35 23.17 -15.81
N LEU A 237 14.03 22.09 -15.14
CA LEU A 237 12.67 21.74 -14.74
C LEU A 237 12.53 21.97 -13.24
N LYS A 238 11.53 22.76 -12.87
CA LYS A 238 11.09 22.89 -11.48
C LYS A 238 9.87 22.01 -11.25
N THR A 239 9.95 21.11 -10.28
CA THR A 239 8.82 20.31 -9.78
C THR A 239 8.69 20.53 -8.26
N VAL A 240 7.67 19.95 -7.66
CA VAL A 240 7.40 20.07 -6.21
C VAL A 240 7.31 18.68 -5.58
N ASP A 241 7.78 18.57 -4.35
CA ASP A 241 7.58 17.36 -3.55
C ASP A 241 6.16 17.29 -2.96
N PRO A 242 5.75 16.16 -2.36
CA PRO A 242 4.42 16.02 -1.76
C PRO A 242 4.13 17.01 -0.61
N LEU A 243 5.16 17.63 -0.03
CA LEU A 243 5.04 18.66 1.01
C LEU A 243 5.08 20.09 0.44
N GLY A 244 5.20 20.24 -0.89
CA GLY A 244 5.21 21.51 -1.58
C GLY A 244 6.59 22.19 -1.66
N ALA A 245 7.68 21.50 -1.32
CA ALA A 245 9.02 22.06 -1.46
C ALA A 245 9.53 21.92 -2.90
N ASP A 246 10.28 22.93 -3.35
CA ASP A 246 10.80 23.00 -4.71
C ASP A 246 11.92 21.98 -4.96
N VAL A 247 11.85 21.28 -6.08
CA VAL A 247 12.89 20.41 -6.64
C VAL A 247 13.28 20.95 -8.01
N GLU A 248 14.57 21.27 -8.19
CA GLU A 248 15.12 21.68 -9.48
C GLU A 248 15.91 20.53 -10.13
N VAL A 249 15.44 20.08 -11.28
CA VAL A 249 16.11 19.11 -12.13
C VAL A 249 16.82 19.84 -13.26
N LEU A 250 18.11 19.57 -13.43
CA LEU A 250 18.91 20.05 -14.55
C LEU A 250 19.14 18.88 -15.51
N ILE A 251 18.79 19.12 -16.77
CA ILE A 251 18.97 18.19 -17.88
C ILE A 251 19.94 18.86 -18.85
N HIS A 252 20.99 18.16 -19.25
CA HIS A 252 21.97 18.67 -20.19
C HIS A 252 22.17 17.65 -21.31
N ILE A 253 22.01 18.10 -22.56
CA ILE A 253 22.36 17.35 -23.76
C ILE A 253 23.79 17.75 -24.10
N SER A 254 24.74 16.83 -23.91
CA SER A 254 26.13 17.12 -24.27
C SER A 254 26.30 16.97 -25.78
N ALA A 255 26.73 18.06 -26.41
CA ALA A 255 26.86 18.16 -27.85
C ALA A 255 28.24 18.72 -28.22
N HIS A 256 28.91 18.10 -29.17
CA HIS A 256 30.18 18.57 -29.74
C HIS A 256 30.05 18.65 -31.27
N PRO A 257 30.39 19.78 -31.92
CA PRO A 257 31.08 20.94 -31.37
C PRO A 257 30.14 21.91 -30.62
N TRP A 258 30.70 22.78 -29.78
CA TRP A 258 29.93 23.74 -28.96
C TRP A 258 29.28 24.88 -29.78
N ASP A 259 29.44 24.84 -31.10
CA ASP A 259 29.03 25.85 -32.07
C ASP A 259 27.90 25.31 -32.97
N LEU A 260 26.98 24.55 -32.37
CA LEU A 260 25.81 24.03 -33.07
C LEU A 260 24.80 25.15 -33.24
N SER A 261 24.51 25.47 -34.51
CA SER A 261 23.39 26.33 -34.87
C SER A 261 22.08 25.73 -34.34
N ASN A 262 21.03 26.57 -34.27
CA ASN A 262 19.68 26.14 -33.90
C ASN A 262 19.09 25.04 -34.81
N ASP A 263 19.81 24.60 -35.85
CA ASP A 263 19.33 23.66 -36.86
C ASP A 263 19.29 22.20 -36.35
N TYR A 264 20.00 21.91 -35.25
CA TYR A 264 20.12 20.53 -34.71
C TYR A 264 19.20 20.23 -33.53
N PHE A 265 18.53 21.24 -32.98
CA PHE A 265 17.61 21.11 -31.85
C PHE A 265 16.23 21.66 -32.23
N GLN A 266 15.23 20.78 -32.30
CA GLN A 266 13.84 21.14 -32.46
C GLN A 266 13.17 21.21 -31.09
N VAL A 267 13.26 22.38 -30.47
CA VAL A 267 12.67 22.62 -29.14
C VAL A 267 11.14 22.73 -29.26
N ALA A 268 10.41 21.87 -28.55
CA ALA A 268 8.95 21.79 -28.59
C ALA A 268 8.26 22.65 -27.50
N VAL A 269 9.04 23.23 -26.58
CA VAL A 269 8.55 24.01 -25.43
C VAL A 269 9.29 25.34 -25.30
N ARG A 270 8.82 26.21 -24.39
CA ARG A 270 9.43 27.52 -24.11
C ARG A 270 9.63 27.72 -22.61
N ASP A 271 10.43 28.70 -22.25
CA ASP A 271 10.56 29.15 -20.85
C ASP A 271 9.19 29.47 -20.24
N GLY A 272 8.99 29.00 -19.01
CA GLY A 272 7.73 29.12 -18.26
C GLY A 272 6.65 28.10 -18.64
N ALA A 273 6.89 27.20 -19.60
CA ALA A 273 5.91 26.19 -19.97
C ALA A 273 5.67 25.17 -18.84
N GLN A 274 4.40 24.84 -18.60
CA GLN A 274 4.01 23.68 -17.79
C GLN A 274 4.07 22.44 -18.66
N VAL A 275 4.66 21.36 -18.15
CA VAL A 275 4.85 20.10 -18.86
C VAL A 275 4.38 18.93 -17.99
N ALA A 276 3.79 17.93 -18.63
CA ALA A 276 3.52 16.65 -17.99
C ALA A 276 4.80 15.80 -17.94
N ALA A 277 4.87 14.85 -17.00
CA ALA A 277 5.92 13.83 -17.03
C ALA A 277 5.86 13.08 -18.37
N LYS A 278 7.03 12.75 -18.93
CA LYS A 278 7.21 12.05 -20.21
C LYS A 278 6.78 12.83 -21.45
N GLN A 279 6.35 14.08 -21.31
CA GLN A 279 6.07 14.94 -22.45
C GLN A 279 7.37 15.25 -23.21
N THR A 280 7.35 15.16 -24.55
CA THR A 280 8.47 15.56 -25.39
C THR A 280 8.78 17.04 -25.22
N LEU A 281 10.05 17.35 -24.95
CA LEU A 281 10.57 18.71 -24.78
C LEU A 281 11.39 19.17 -25.98
N CYS A 282 12.14 18.25 -26.59
CA CYS A 282 13.02 18.53 -27.71
C CYS A 282 13.27 17.26 -28.53
N GLU A 283 13.36 17.42 -29.83
CA GLU A 283 13.98 16.43 -30.72
C GLU A 283 15.34 16.97 -31.18
N PHE A 284 16.34 16.11 -31.33
CA PHE A 284 17.68 16.51 -31.73
C PHE A 284 18.35 15.48 -32.62
N ASP A 285 19.25 15.95 -33.49
CA ASP A 285 19.91 15.11 -34.49
C ASP A 285 21.04 14.28 -33.88
N MET A 286 20.80 12.97 -33.70
CA MET A 286 21.78 12.03 -33.15
C MET A 286 23.03 11.85 -34.03
N GLU A 287 22.91 11.98 -35.35
CA GLU A 287 24.08 11.85 -36.25
C GLU A 287 25.00 13.05 -36.07
N ALA A 288 24.42 14.25 -35.98
CA ALA A 288 25.17 15.46 -35.67
C ALA A 288 25.86 15.36 -34.29
N MET A 289 25.18 14.85 -33.26
CA MET A 289 25.74 14.71 -31.91
C MET A 289 26.87 13.67 -31.80
N ASN A 290 26.95 12.72 -32.75
CA ASN A 290 27.95 11.65 -32.79
C ASN A 290 29.05 11.86 -33.85
N SER A 291 29.02 12.98 -34.58
CA SER A 291 29.87 13.22 -35.76
C SER A 291 31.35 13.51 -35.47
N ASN A 292 31.74 13.65 -34.19
CA ASN A 292 33.14 13.80 -33.78
C ASN A 292 33.62 12.55 -33.03
N ASP A 293 34.80 12.04 -33.40
CA ASP A 293 35.46 10.82 -32.90
C ASP A 293 35.74 10.78 -31.37
N ASP A 294 35.43 11.84 -30.62
CA ASP A 294 35.50 11.82 -29.17
C ASP A 294 34.18 11.24 -28.60
N HIS A 295 34.15 9.92 -28.46
CA HIS A 295 33.06 9.04 -28.05
C HIS A 295 32.36 9.32 -26.69
N ASN A 296 32.26 10.57 -26.23
CA ASN A 296 31.95 10.89 -24.84
C ASN A 296 30.78 11.88 -24.63
N SER A 297 29.80 11.91 -25.54
CA SER A 297 28.57 12.72 -25.43
C SER A 297 27.55 12.12 -24.43
N SER A 298 27.95 11.96 -23.15
CA SER A 298 27.00 11.61 -22.09
C SER A 298 26.16 12.83 -21.73
N SER A 299 24.85 12.66 -21.58
CA SER A 299 23.88 13.71 -21.23
C SER A 299 23.49 13.61 -19.74
N PRO A 300 24.01 14.49 -18.86
CA PRO A 300 23.71 14.47 -17.43
C PRO A 300 22.26 14.85 -17.11
N VAL A 301 21.71 14.15 -16.12
CA VAL A 301 20.41 14.41 -15.50
C VAL A 301 20.61 14.46 -13.99
N VAL A 302 20.53 15.66 -13.43
CA VAL A 302 20.93 15.90 -12.03
C VAL A 302 19.88 16.68 -11.26
N ILE A 303 19.74 16.37 -9.98
CA ILE A 303 19.01 17.22 -9.04
C ILE A 303 19.93 18.36 -8.63
N LYS A 304 19.70 19.52 -9.21
CA LYS A 304 20.53 20.72 -8.99
C LYS A 304 20.27 21.31 -7.61
N ASN A 305 19.00 21.41 -7.23
CA ASN A 305 18.59 21.96 -5.95
C ASN A 305 17.36 21.22 -5.45
N TYR A 306 17.26 21.11 -4.12
CA TYR A 306 16.10 20.58 -3.44
C TYR A 306 15.92 21.38 -2.15
N ALA A 307 14.83 22.12 -2.05
CA ALA A 307 14.53 23.00 -0.93
C ALA A 307 13.96 22.26 0.29
N GLY A 308 13.59 20.99 0.13
CA GLY A 308 13.12 20.13 1.21
C GLY A 308 14.26 19.45 1.98
N ASN A 309 13.90 18.72 3.03
CA ASN A 309 14.81 17.97 3.91
C ASN A 309 14.83 16.46 3.65
N GLY A 310 14.19 16.01 2.56
CA GLY A 310 14.06 14.61 2.20
C GLY A 310 15.34 13.94 1.68
N THR A 311 15.27 12.64 1.41
CA THR A 311 16.38 11.84 0.85
C THR A 311 16.24 11.63 -0.66
N ILE A 312 17.32 11.90 -1.39
CA ILE A 312 17.45 11.64 -2.83
C ILE A 312 18.12 10.28 -2.99
N ARG A 313 17.47 9.35 -3.70
CA ARG A 313 17.97 8.00 -3.92
C ARG A 313 17.97 7.63 -5.39
N PRO A 314 19.10 7.15 -5.92
CA PRO A 314 19.11 6.46 -7.21
C PRO A 314 18.18 5.23 -7.19
N ILE A 315 17.37 5.03 -8.24
CA ILE A 315 16.49 3.85 -8.37
C ILE A 315 17.22 2.67 -9.04
N PRO A 316 17.87 2.82 -10.20
CA PRO A 316 18.58 1.71 -10.82
C PRO A 316 19.83 1.34 -10.01
N SER A 317 19.94 0.09 -9.57
CA SER A 317 21.22 -0.42 -9.07
C SER A 317 22.19 -0.55 -10.24
N PHE A 318 23.27 0.23 -10.23
CA PHE A 318 24.26 0.23 -11.31
C PHE A 318 24.93 -1.15 -11.52
N SER A 319 24.85 -2.05 -10.54
CA SER A 319 25.34 -3.43 -10.67
C SER A 319 24.50 -4.31 -11.60
N SER A 320 23.28 -3.90 -11.95
CA SER A 320 22.26 -4.77 -12.58
C SER A 320 21.84 -4.32 -13.98
N THR A 321 21.89 -3.01 -14.26
CA THR A 321 21.35 -2.45 -15.52
C THR A 321 22.27 -1.36 -16.08
N LYS A 322 22.77 -1.60 -17.31
CA LYS A 322 23.54 -0.61 -18.10
C LYS A 322 22.68 0.18 -19.10
N GLN A 323 21.44 -0.22 -19.32
CA GLN A 323 20.50 0.47 -20.20
C GLN A 323 19.26 0.94 -19.44
N ILE A 324 18.65 2.02 -19.93
CA ILE A 324 17.44 2.63 -19.42
C ILE A 324 16.61 3.19 -20.57
N ASN A 325 15.28 3.12 -20.49
CA ASN A 325 14.39 3.74 -21.47
C ASN A 325 13.92 5.12 -20.99
N ALA A 326 13.58 6.01 -21.92
CA ALA A 326 12.88 7.24 -21.58
C ALA A 326 11.58 6.91 -20.84
N GLY A 327 11.34 7.61 -19.73
CA GLY A 327 10.18 7.38 -18.87
C GLY A 327 10.33 6.25 -17.83
N ASP A 328 11.47 5.56 -17.77
CA ASP A 328 11.80 4.64 -16.68
C ASP A 328 12.17 5.43 -15.40
N PRO A 329 11.87 4.94 -14.19
CA PRO A 329 12.24 5.62 -12.95
C PRO A 329 13.77 5.73 -12.77
N LEU A 330 14.28 6.95 -12.56
CA LEU A 330 15.71 7.23 -12.45
C LEU A 330 16.12 7.60 -11.00
N ILE A 331 15.39 8.53 -10.39
CA ILE A 331 15.67 9.04 -9.04
C ILE A 331 14.36 9.08 -8.24
N MET A 332 14.43 8.66 -6.99
CA MET A 332 13.36 8.78 -6.00
C MET A 332 13.75 9.83 -4.97
N ILE A 333 12.91 10.84 -4.79
CA ILE A 333 13.04 11.82 -3.71
C ILE A 333 11.96 11.50 -2.70
N THR A 334 12.33 11.23 -1.45
CA THR A 334 11.37 10.94 -0.36
C THR A 334 11.45 12.03 0.67
N THR A 335 10.31 12.62 1.04
CA THR A 335 10.19 13.59 2.13
C THR A 335 10.15 12.90 3.48
#